data_AF-W7WA72-F1
#
_entry.id   AF-W7WA72-F1
#
_cell.length_a   1.000
_cell.length_b   1.000
_cell.length_c   1.000
_cell.angle_alpha   90.00
_cell.angle_beta   90.00
_cell.angle_gamma   90.00
#
_symmetry.space_group_name_H-M   'P 1'
#
loop_
_entity.id
_entity.type
_entity.pdbx_description
1 polymer ?
#
loop_
_entity_poly.entity_id
_entity_poly.type
_entity_poly.pdbx_seq_one_letter_code
_entity_poly.pdbx_strand_id
1 'polypeptide(L)'
;MILYEYPLNESIRTMLRLEHLFERLTVLADREPAIDHHFAIATIFEIMDVASRADLKSDLLKDLERHKTQLAQYRGNPSISEAALDQVILRIDEAFASLNHLPGKAGHALTTNEWLMGIRSRISIPGGTCEFDLPGYYAWQHESVAHRKADLQRWMATLLPLADA
;
A
#
# COMPACT_ATOMS: atom_id res chain seq x y z
N MET A 1 -10.65 -16.06 20.62
CA MET A 1 -10.81 -14.69 21.14
C MET A 1 -10.85 -13.76 19.93
N ILE A 2 -11.77 -12.79 19.89
CA ILE A 2 -11.84 -11.79 18.81
C ILE A 2 -11.21 -10.49 19.34
N LEU A 3 -10.27 -9.90 18.60
CA LEU A 3 -9.60 -8.64 18.93
C LEU A 3 -10.30 -7.48 18.22
N TYR A 4 -10.49 -6.37 18.93
CA TYR A 4 -11.03 -5.12 18.36
C TYR A 4 -10.05 -4.00 18.63
N GLU A 5 -9.62 -3.32 17.57
CA GLU A 5 -8.78 -2.13 17.65
C GLU A 5 -9.62 -0.88 17.40
N TYR A 6 -9.36 0.19 18.16
CA TYR A 6 -10.06 1.45 18.02
C TYR A 6 -9.05 2.61 17.91
N PRO A 7 -9.03 3.36 16.80
CA PRO A 7 -8.10 4.47 16.61
C PRO A 7 -8.45 5.65 17.51
N LEU A 8 -7.50 6.07 18.34
CA LEU A 8 -7.66 7.21 19.25
C LEU A 8 -7.42 8.58 18.59
N ASN A 9 -6.95 8.61 17.34
CA ASN A 9 -6.79 9.82 16.54
C ASN A 9 -6.90 9.52 15.03
N GLU A 10 -6.97 10.56 14.20
CA GLU A 10 -7.15 10.39 12.75
C GLU A 10 -5.91 9.83 12.04
N SER A 11 -4.71 10.07 12.58
CA SER A 11 -3.47 9.47 12.04
C SER A 11 -3.52 7.96 12.15
N ILE A 12 -3.76 7.42 13.35
CA ILE A 12 -3.90 5.98 13.59
C ILE A 12 -5.08 5.40 12.81
N ARG A 13 -6.19 6.14 12.67
CA ARG A 13 -7.32 5.70 11.81
C ARG A 13 -6.89 5.53 10.36
N THR A 14 -6.08 6.45 9.85
CA THR A 14 -5.56 6.41 8.49
C THR A 14 -4.59 5.24 8.30
N MET A 15 -3.71 5.00 9.28
CA MET A 15 -2.79 3.84 9.28
C MET A 15 -3.55 2.51 9.26
N LEU A 16 -4.51 2.31 10.17
CA LEU A 16 -5.31 1.07 10.22
C LEU A 16 -6.11 0.83 8.92
N ARG A 17 -6.58 1.92 8.28
CA ARG A 17 -7.23 1.80 6.97
C ARG A 17 -6.25 1.33 5.90
N LEU A 18 -5.04 1.90 5.86
CA LEU A 18 -4.03 1.53 4.87
C LEU A 18 -3.54 0.09 5.08
N GLU A 19 -3.26 -0.30 6.32
CA GLU A 19 -2.92 -1.68 6.68
C GLU A 19 -3.97 -2.66 6.14
N HIS A 20 -5.25 -2.42 6.46
CA HIS A 20 -6.35 -3.25 5.97
C HIS A 20 -6.43 -3.31 4.43
N LEU A 21 -6.17 -2.18 3.76
CA LEU A 21 -6.16 -2.14 2.29
C LEU A 21 -4.98 -2.91 1.70
N PHE A 22 -3.78 -2.83 2.29
CA PHE A 22 -2.61 -3.58 1.83
C PHE A 22 -2.76 -5.08 2.06
N GLU A 23 -3.31 -5.50 3.21
CA GLU A 23 -3.64 -6.91 3.46
C GLU A 23 -4.63 -7.44 2.42
N ARG A 24 -5.72 -6.70 2.19
CA ARG A 24 -6.74 -7.05 1.19
C ARG A 24 -6.13 -7.13 -0.21
N LEU A 25 -5.29 -6.17 -0.59
CA LEU A 25 -4.61 -6.15 -1.88
C LEU A 25 -3.73 -7.38 -2.08
N THR A 26 -2.95 -7.75 -1.05
CA THR A 26 -2.07 -8.92 -1.09
C THR A 26 -2.87 -10.21 -1.33
N VAL A 27 -3.96 -10.40 -0.60
CA VAL A 27 -4.84 -11.57 -0.78
C VAL A 27 -5.46 -11.61 -2.17
N LEU A 28 -5.97 -10.49 -2.67
CA LEU A 28 -6.63 -10.43 -3.98
C LEU A 28 -5.67 -10.59 -5.15
N ALA A 29 -4.45 -10.06 -5.03
CA ALA A 29 -3.43 -10.15 -6.07
C ALA A 29 -2.79 -11.55 -6.17
N ASP A 30 -2.80 -12.33 -5.08
CA ASP A 30 -2.30 -13.71 -5.08
C ASP A 30 -3.32 -14.72 -5.63
N ARG A 31 -4.61 -14.41 -5.60
CA ARG A 31 -5.63 -15.29 -6.20
C ARG A 31 -5.57 -15.23 -7.73
N GLU A 32 -6.26 -16.16 -8.38
CA GLU A 32 -6.23 -16.32 -9.85
C GLU A 32 -7.43 -15.74 -10.61
N PRO A 33 -8.66 -15.77 -10.06
CA PRO A 33 -9.84 -15.29 -10.75
C PRO A 33 -9.70 -13.83 -11.19
N ALA A 34 -10.12 -13.52 -12.42
CA ALA A 34 -10.11 -12.15 -12.93
C ALA A 34 -10.95 -11.17 -12.07
N ILE A 35 -11.99 -11.68 -11.41
CA ILE A 35 -12.81 -10.91 -10.47
C ILE A 35 -12.02 -10.50 -9.22
N ASP A 36 -11.12 -11.33 -8.72
CA ASP A 36 -10.29 -10.97 -7.57
C ASP A 36 -9.28 -9.89 -7.99
N HIS A 37 -8.72 -10.01 -9.20
CA HIS A 37 -7.85 -9.00 -9.77
C HIS A 37 -8.56 -7.66 -10.05
N HIS A 38 -9.86 -7.69 -10.36
CA HIS A 38 -10.69 -6.48 -10.43
C HIS A 38 -10.70 -5.75 -9.09
N PHE A 39 -10.97 -6.48 -7.99
CA PHE A 39 -10.97 -5.90 -6.66
C PHE A 39 -9.56 -5.53 -6.17
N ALA A 40 -8.50 -6.19 -6.66
CA ALA A 40 -7.12 -5.78 -6.42
C ALA A 40 -6.86 -4.39 -7.03
N ILE A 41 -7.25 -4.16 -8.29
CA ILE A 41 -7.14 -2.85 -8.94
C ILE A 41 -7.97 -1.79 -8.20
N ALA A 42 -9.21 -2.12 -7.79
CA ALA A 42 -10.03 -1.21 -7.00
C ALA A 42 -9.34 -0.83 -5.67
N THR A 43 -8.72 -1.81 -5.00
CA THR A 43 -7.98 -1.60 -3.75
C THR A 43 -6.75 -0.72 -3.95
N ILE A 44 -6.04 -0.85 -5.06
CA ILE A 44 -4.95 0.07 -5.43
C ILE A 44 -5.47 1.51 -5.50
N PHE A 45 -6.63 1.74 -6.12
CA PHE A 45 -7.21 3.09 -6.19
C PHE A 45 -7.65 3.63 -4.84
N GLU A 46 -8.21 2.79 -3.96
CA GLU A 46 -8.53 3.18 -2.59
C GLU A 46 -7.28 3.58 -1.80
N ILE A 47 -6.17 2.84 -1.93
CA ILE A 47 -4.88 3.21 -1.31
C ILE A 47 -4.41 4.56 -1.85
N MET A 48 -4.47 4.78 -3.16
CA MET A 48 -4.11 6.07 -3.77
C MET A 48 -4.99 7.22 -3.23
N ASP A 49 -6.28 7.00 -3.03
CA ASP A 49 -7.20 8.00 -2.48
C ASP A 49 -6.86 8.35 -1.03
N VAL A 50 -6.52 7.37 -0.20
CA VAL A 50 -6.12 7.61 1.19
C VAL A 50 -4.76 8.31 1.23
N ALA A 51 -3.79 7.82 0.46
CA ALA A 51 -2.42 8.31 0.49
C ALA A 51 -2.23 9.71 -0.13
N SER A 52 -3.17 10.16 -0.96
CA SER A 52 -3.11 11.49 -1.59
C SER A 52 -3.70 12.63 -0.76
N ARG A 53 -4.56 12.31 0.22
CA ARG A 53 -5.37 13.28 1.01
C ARG A 53 -4.63 13.90 2.19
N ALA A 54 -3.66 13.20 2.76
CA ALA A 54 -2.88 13.67 3.91
C ALA A 54 -1.42 13.94 3.49
N ASP A 55 -0.67 14.67 4.32
CA ASP A 55 0.80 14.71 4.23
C ASP A 55 1.40 13.43 4.81
N LEU A 56 0.86 12.29 4.35
CA LEU A 56 1.06 10.96 4.89
C LEU A 56 2.53 10.57 4.92
N LYS A 57 3.24 10.88 3.82
CA LYS A 57 4.66 10.61 3.70
C LYS A 57 5.45 11.34 4.78
N SER A 58 5.20 12.64 4.98
CA SER A 58 5.97 13.41 5.96
C SER A 58 5.65 13.00 7.39
N ASP A 59 4.39 12.69 7.68
CA ASP A 59 3.97 12.23 9.00
C ASP A 59 4.56 10.85 9.33
N LEU A 60 4.55 9.91 8.38
CA LEU A 60 5.12 8.59 8.56
C LEU A 60 6.66 8.64 8.73
N LEU A 61 7.35 9.50 7.97
CA LEU A 61 8.79 9.74 8.18
C LEU A 61 9.10 10.28 9.58
N LYS A 62 8.28 11.19 10.11
CA LYS A 62 8.44 11.69 11.49
C LYS A 62 8.20 10.59 12.52
N ASP A 63 7.18 9.76 12.30
CA ASP A 63 6.87 8.66 13.21
C ASP A 63 7.97 7.57 13.22
N LEU A 64 8.53 7.23 12.05
CA LEU A 64 9.68 6.34 11.94
C LEU A 64 10.88 6.89 12.72
N GLU A 65 11.23 8.16 12.56
CA GLU A 65 12.35 8.78 13.29
C GLU A 65 12.09 8.84 14.80
N ARG A 66 10.84 9.11 15.19
CA ARG A 66 10.40 9.07 16.60
C ARG A 66 10.59 7.67 17.19
N HIS A 67 10.14 6.63 16.50
CA HIS A 67 10.29 5.25 16.94
C HIS A 67 11.76 4.81 17.00
N LYS A 68 12.57 5.17 16.00
CA LYS A 68 14.02 4.95 16.01
C LYS A 68 14.69 5.58 17.23
N THR A 69 14.41 6.86 17.49
CA THR A 69 14.98 7.59 18.63
C THR A 69 14.58 6.96 19.96
N GLN A 70 13.31 6.58 20.11
CA GLN A 70 12.82 5.91 21.32
C GLN A 70 13.51 4.55 21.53
N LEU A 71 13.61 3.73 20.49
CA LEU A 71 14.22 2.41 20.57
C LEU A 71 15.72 2.48 20.84
N ALA A 72 16.42 3.45 20.26
CA ALA A 72 17.85 3.64 20.47
C ALA A 72 18.22 3.89 21.95
N GLN A 73 17.31 4.44 22.76
CA GLN A 73 17.52 4.64 24.20
C GLN A 73 17.66 3.34 24.99
N TYR A 74 17.23 2.20 24.42
CA TYR A 74 17.34 0.89 25.04
C TYR A 74 18.71 0.23 24.88
N ARG A 75 19.62 0.80 24.08
CA ARG A 75 20.99 0.27 23.93
C ARG A 75 21.73 0.28 25.27
N GLY A 76 22.51 -0.78 25.52
CA GLY A 76 23.22 -0.97 26.78
C GLY A 76 22.36 -1.42 27.96
N ASN A 77 21.05 -1.65 27.77
CA ASN A 77 20.21 -2.26 28.80
C ASN A 77 20.48 -3.78 28.87
N PRO A 78 20.96 -4.32 30.01
CA PRO A 78 21.32 -5.73 30.13
C PRO A 78 20.13 -6.70 30.00
N SER A 79 18.90 -6.21 30.12
CA SER A 79 17.68 -7.01 29.98
C SER A 79 17.15 -7.08 28.54
N ILE A 80 17.83 -6.43 27.59
CA ILE A 80 17.38 -6.31 26.20
C ILE A 80 18.38 -7.01 25.27
N SER A 81 17.86 -7.74 24.28
CA SER A 81 18.70 -8.29 23.22
C SER A 81 19.15 -7.16 22.29
N GLU A 82 20.42 -6.80 22.37
CA GLU A 82 21.01 -5.76 21.52
C GLU A 82 20.95 -6.13 20.04
N ALA A 83 21.17 -7.40 19.70
CA ALA A 83 21.05 -7.89 18.32
C ALA A 83 19.64 -7.71 17.75
N ALA A 84 18.59 -7.99 18.53
CA ALA A 84 17.21 -7.77 18.09
C ALA A 84 16.88 -6.28 17.96
N LEU A 85 17.38 -5.46 18.89
CA LEU A 85 17.21 -4.01 18.84
C LEU A 85 17.84 -3.41 17.58
N ASP A 86 19.09 -3.79 17.27
CA ASP A 86 19.79 -3.30 16.08
C ASP A 86 19.10 -3.75 14.78
N GLN A 87 18.54 -4.97 14.72
CA GLN A 87 17.74 -5.41 13.58
C GLN A 87 16.48 -4.56 13.37
N VAL A 88 15.76 -4.22 14.45
CA VAL A 88 14.56 -3.37 14.35
C VAL A 88 14.94 -1.96 13.91
N ILE A 89 16.00 -1.39 14.47
CA ILE A 89 16.49 -0.06 14.08
C ILE A 89 16.90 -0.05 12.60
N LEU A 90 17.60 -1.09 12.13
CA LEU A 90 17.97 -1.22 10.72
C LEU A 90 16.75 -1.24 9.80
N ARG A 91 15.70 -2.01 10.16
CA ARG A 91 14.45 -2.04 9.39
C ARG A 91 13.76 -0.68 9.32
N ILE A 92 13.77 0.07 10.41
CA ILE A 92 13.24 1.44 10.43
C ILE A 92 14.06 2.35 9.49
N ASP A 93 15.39 2.23 9.49
CA ASP A 93 16.26 3.00 8.61
C ASP A 93 16.04 2.67 7.12
N GLU A 94 15.89 1.39 6.79
CA GLU A 94 15.58 0.92 5.44
C GLU A 94 14.22 1.43 4.95
N ALA A 95 13.18 1.30 5.78
CA ALA A 95 11.84 1.78 5.48
C ALA A 95 11.82 3.31 5.32
N PHE A 96 12.49 4.04 6.22
CA PHE A 96 12.65 5.50 6.13
C PHE A 96 13.32 5.91 4.82
N ALA A 97 14.44 5.27 4.46
CA ALA A 97 15.16 5.57 3.24
C ALA A 97 14.30 5.30 2.00
N SER A 98 13.67 4.13 1.94
CA SER A 98 12.77 3.73 0.84
C SER A 98 11.63 4.73 0.65
N LEU A 99 10.92 5.07 1.73
CA LEU A 99 9.83 6.04 1.71
C LEU A 99 10.33 7.44 1.32
N ASN A 100 11.46 7.88 1.86
CA ASN A 100 12.03 9.20 1.58
C ASN A 100 12.42 9.35 0.11
N HIS A 101 12.97 8.29 -0.51
CA HIS A 101 13.34 8.26 -1.93
C HIS A 101 12.14 8.21 -2.88
N LEU A 102 10.94 7.86 -2.42
CA LEU A 102 9.74 7.85 -3.26
C LEU A 102 9.43 9.26 -3.80
N PRO A 103 9.41 9.49 -5.13
CA PRO A 103 9.17 10.81 -5.67
C PRO A 103 7.69 11.21 -5.52
N GLY A 104 7.44 12.43 -5.05
CA GLY A 104 6.10 12.99 -4.93
C GLY A 104 5.23 12.27 -3.89
N LYS A 105 3.92 12.26 -4.14
CA LYS A 105 2.93 11.57 -3.29
C LYS A 105 2.91 10.08 -3.60
N ALA A 106 2.61 9.26 -2.59
CA ALA A 106 2.40 7.84 -2.80
C ALA A 106 1.30 7.58 -3.85
N GLY A 107 1.57 6.63 -4.75
CA GLY A 107 0.70 6.34 -5.90
C GLY A 107 0.83 7.31 -7.08
N HIS A 108 1.65 8.36 -7.01
CA HIS A 108 1.83 9.30 -8.13
C HIS A 108 2.33 8.58 -9.41
N ALA A 109 3.20 7.59 -9.28
CA ALA A 109 3.69 6.79 -10.40
C ALA A 109 2.57 6.04 -11.15
N LEU A 110 1.44 5.75 -10.51
CA LEU A 110 0.28 5.12 -11.15
C LEU A 110 -0.61 6.13 -11.85
N THR A 111 -0.54 7.41 -11.49
CA THR A 111 -1.34 8.48 -12.13
C THR A 111 -0.91 8.77 -13.55
N THR A 112 0.34 8.43 -13.92
CA THR A 112 0.86 8.54 -15.29
C THR A 112 0.46 7.36 -16.18
N ASN A 113 -0.13 6.30 -15.60
CA ASN A 113 -0.64 5.16 -16.36
C ASN A 113 -2.05 5.46 -16.86
N GLU A 114 -2.17 5.87 -18.13
CA GLU A 114 -3.44 6.23 -18.75
C GLU A 114 -4.46 5.07 -18.75
N TRP A 115 -4.00 3.83 -18.88
CA TRP A 115 -4.88 2.66 -18.86
C TRP A 115 -5.51 2.45 -17.48
N LEU A 116 -4.71 2.53 -16.41
CA LEU A 116 -5.22 2.46 -15.03
C LEU A 116 -6.15 3.63 -14.73
N MET A 117 -5.80 4.85 -15.15
CA MET A 117 -6.64 6.03 -14.91
C MET A 117 -7.95 5.98 -15.71
N GLY A 118 -7.94 5.37 -16.90
CA GLY A 118 -9.15 5.06 -17.66
C GLY A 118 -10.11 4.18 -16.88
N ILE A 119 -9.61 3.10 -16.26
CA ILE A 119 -10.43 2.21 -15.40
C ILE A 119 -10.92 2.96 -14.16
N ARG A 120 -10.03 3.70 -13.48
CA ARG A 120 -10.36 4.45 -12.26
C ARG A 120 -11.49 5.44 -12.47
N SER A 121 -11.56 6.08 -13.64
CA SER A 121 -12.62 7.05 -13.96
C SER A 121 -14.03 6.43 -14.02
N ARG A 122 -14.12 5.11 -14.21
CA ARG A 122 -15.39 4.39 -14.40
C ARG A 122 -15.74 3.44 -13.25
N ILE A 123 -14.76 2.96 -12.49
CA ILE A 123 -14.97 1.91 -11.48
C ILE A 123 -15.90 2.31 -10.33
N SER A 124 -16.07 3.60 -10.09
CA SER A 124 -17.03 4.14 -9.11
C SER A 124 -18.47 4.21 -9.63
N ILE A 125 -18.68 4.08 -10.95
CA ILE A 125 -20.00 4.05 -11.57
C ILE A 125 -20.55 2.63 -11.45
N PRO A 126 -21.75 2.42 -10.90
CA PRO A 126 -22.38 1.11 -10.89
C PRO A 126 -22.48 0.54 -12.31
N GLY A 127 -21.83 -0.60 -12.56
CA GLY A 127 -21.75 -1.20 -13.90
C GLY A 127 -20.79 -0.53 -14.87
N GLY A 128 -20.00 0.47 -14.45
CA GLY A 128 -19.09 1.21 -15.35
C GLY A 128 -17.87 0.43 -15.83
N THR A 129 -17.69 -0.82 -15.39
CA THR A 129 -16.59 -1.70 -15.81
C THR A 129 -17.03 -2.83 -16.74
N CYS A 130 -18.24 -2.72 -17.32
CA CYS A 130 -18.72 -3.62 -18.34
C CYS A 130 -17.84 -3.58 -19.62
N GLU A 131 -17.87 -4.67 -20.37
CA GLU A 131 -17.04 -4.91 -21.55
C GLU A 131 -17.21 -3.89 -22.67
N PHE A 132 -18.41 -3.31 -22.81
CA PHE A 132 -18.71 -2.31 -23.82
C PHE A 132 -18.21 -0.91 -23.43
N ASP A 133 -18.03 -0.63 -22.14
CA ASP A 133 -17.49 0.64 -21.64
C ASP A 133 -15.95 0.61 -21.57
N LEU A 134 -15.36 -0.55 -21.23
CA LEU A 134 -13.92 -0.74 -21.09
C LEU A 134 -13.43 -2.00 -21.83
N PRO A 135 -13.46 -2.02 -23.18
CA PRO A 135 -13.08 -3.20 -23.96
C PRO A 135 -11.64 -3.65 -23.72
N GLY A 136 -10.70 -2.71 -23.54
CA GLY A 136 -9.31 -3.02 -23.22
C GLY A 136 -9.12 -3.62 -21.83
N TYR A 137 -9.96 -3.23 -20.86
CA TYR A 137 -9.95 -3.82 -19.53
C TYR A 137 -10.55 -5.24 -19.55
N TYR A 138 -11.65 -5.42 -20.28
CA TYR A 138 -12.25 -6.73 -20.49
C TYR A 138 -11.29 -7.69 -21.17
N ALA A 139 -10.54 -7.24 -22.18
CA ALA A 139 -9.48 -8.03 -22.80
C ALA A 139 -8.41 -8.46 -21.76
N TRP A 140 -7.93 -7.52 -20.93
CA TRP A 140 -6.97 -7.82 -19.87
C TRP A 140 -7.49 -8.87 -18.86
N GLN A 141 -8.78 -8.83 -18.52
CA GLN A 141 -9.40 -9.85 -17.65
C GLN A 141 -9.34 -11.26 -18.25
N HIS A 142 -9.21 -11.41 -19.58
CA HIS A 142 -9.14 -12.68 -20.29
C HIS A 142 -7.70 -13.14 -20.59
N GLU A 143 -6.69 -12.33 -20.27
CA GLU A 143 -5.28 -12.70 -20.41
C GLU A 143 -4.91 -13.90 -19.52
N SER A 144 -3.68 -14.40 -19.63
CA SER A 144 -3.21 -15.43 -18.70
C SER A 144 -3.16 -14.90 -17.25
N VAL A 145 -3.40 -15.79 -16.27
CA VAL A 145 -3.26 -15.46 -14.83
C VAL A 145 -1.87 -14.87 -14.55
N ALA A 146 -0.82 -15.48 -15.12
CA ALA A 146 0.56 -15.03 -14.97
C ALA A 146 0.77 -13.59 -15.46
N HIS A 147 0.18 -13.22 -16.61
CA HIS A 147 0.25 -11.86 -17.14
C HIS A 147 -0.42 -10.86 -16.18
N ARG A 148 -1.66 -11.14 -15.76
CA ARG A 148 -2.38 -10.24 -14.85
C ARG A 148 -1.66 -10.08 -13.50
N LYS A 149 -1.13 -11.17 -12.93
CA LYS A 149 -0.34 -11.11 -11.69
C LYS A 149 0.92 -10.28 -11.87
N ALA A 150 1.64 -10.43 -12.98
CA ALA A 150 2.83 -9.65 -13.26
C ALA A 150 2.54 -8.13 -13.33
N ASP A 151 1.43 -7.74 -13.96
CA ASP A 151 1.01 -6.34 -13.97
C ASP A 151 0.61 -5.83 -12.59
N LEU A 152 -0.17 -6.61 -11.82
CA LEU A 152 -0.54 -6.26 -10.44
C LEU A 152 0.71 -6.06 -9.57
N GLN A 153 1.68 -6.98 -9.64
CA GLN A 153 2.93 -6.87 -8.90
C GLN A 153 3.71 -5.62 -9.29
N ARG A 154 3.75 -5.28 -10.59
CA ARG A 154 4.39 -4.04 -11.07
C ARG A 154 3.75 -2.80 -10.47
N TRP A 155 2.42 -2.75 -10.37
CA TRP A 155 1.72 -1.61 -9.78
C TRP A 155 1.87 -1.57 -8.25
N MET A 156 1.75 -2.71 -7.59
CA MET A 156 1.96 -2.86 -6.14
C MET A 156 3.37 -2.44 -5.72
N ALA A 157 4.39 -2.74 -6.52
CA ALA A 157 5.77 -2.35 -6.25
C ALA A 157 5.95 -0.84 -6.06
N THR A 158 5.11 -0.02 -6.72
CA THR A 158 5.15 1.45 -6.55
C THR A 158 4.61 1.95 -5.21
N LEU A 159 3.90 1.08 -4.48
CA LEU A 159 3.28 1.35 -3.19
C LEU A 159 4.01 0.67 -2.03
N LEU A 160 4.93 -0.26 -2.31
CA LEU A 160 5.71 -0.98 -1.27
C LEU A 160 6.42 -0.06 -0.28
N PRO A 161 7.06 1.06 -0.68
CA PRO A 161 7.70 1.95 0.28
C PRO A 161 6.73 2.56 1.31
N LEU A 162 5.44 2.65 0.98
CA LEU A 162 4.41 3.07 1.92
C LEU A 162 3.91 1.90 2.79
N ALA A 163 3.89 0.68 2.26
CA ALA A 163 3.47 -0.51 2.99
C ALA A 163 4.50 -0.97 4.02
N ASP A 164 5.79 -0.81 3.70
CA ASP A 164 6.91 -1.24 4.54
C ASP A 164 7.25 -0.24 5.66
N ALA A 165 6.76 1.00 5.54
CA ALA A 165 6.98 2.11 6.46
C ALA A 165 5.92 2.18 7.55
#